data_AF-A0A960LSK8-F1
#
_entry.id   AF-A0A960LSK8-F1
#
_cell.length_a   1.000
_cell.length_b   1.000
_cell.length_c   1.000
_cell.angle_alpha   90.00
_cell.angle_beta   90.00
_cell.angle_gamma   90.00
#
_symmetry.space_group_name_H-M   'P 1'
#
loop_
_entity.id
_entity.type
_entity.pdbx_description
1 polymer ?
#
loop_
_entity_poly.entity_id
_entity_poly.type
_entity_poly.pdbx_seq_one_letter_code
_entity_poly.pdbx_strand_id
1 'polypeptide(L)'
;MLGSVLLHAEEDLSLLFRDLQVVDDVNREIKDHLPFHYNSTFMGGYFNMPSARMNDVGMVALGFAYVPPYRNYGVTFQPLRRVEFGVNYRVYIGIPDPAMGFMGFGEFSDRGANLKLGVLRKEDGFPYFPEIAVGFEDFYGTKRFHSFYVVATKTFLDWNFEATLGWGKGRIKGFFGGIGWTPFRQTKIPVLNKLTLLAEYDAVDYEHHQWEHPNGRSVKSRINVGLSATLFDCLQLNVSSLRGEDIAASASLNYNLGESKGLFPKVDNPPIYKAPVDTEPVGLLRSKKELAQELAFAFDEQGLNLYRIYLTTDEYGDHALWIKMINVRYRVEKELKDRIETVLAALVPTNVKAVTVVIEADGVPTHEYRFRTMDLHRFRERTISDFEFATLSPMREPTRPPSRYDGSLIYHRSKRVWTFTVRPRLLTFFGSAT
;
A
#
# COMPACT_ATOMS: atom_id res chain seq x y z
N MET A 1 43.99 29.31 -10.83
CA MET A 1 42.96 28.52 -11.54
C MET A 1 42.41 27.36 -10.72
N LEU A 2 43.19 26.65 -9.90
CA LEU A 2 42.68 25.56 -9.04
C LEU A 2 41.77 26.03 -7.89
N GLY A 3 42.01 27.22 -7.31
CA GLY A 3 41.22 27.74 -6.19
C GLY A 3 39.78 28.17 -6.54
N SER A 4 39.53 28.62 -7.78
CA SER A 4 38.17 29.02 -8.20
C SER A 4 37.27 27.82 -8.54
N VAL A 5 37.87 26.70 -8.96
CA VAL A 5 37.14 25.44 -9.23
C VAL A 5 36.75 24.75 -7.92
N LEU A 6 37.60 24.80 -6.89
CA LEU A 6 37.29 24.28 -5.55
C LEU A 6 36.17 25.09 -4.86
N LEU A 7 36.18 26.42 -4.98
CA LEU A 7 35.13 27.28 -4.43
C LEU A 7 33.77 27.04 -5.10
N HIS A 8 33.72 26.91 -6.44
CA HIS A 8 32.48 26.57 -7.13
C HIS A 8 32.00 25.14 -6.83
N ALA A 9 32.92 24.18 -6.67
CA ALA A 9 32.53 22.83 -6.26
C ALA A 9 31.96 22.79 -4.84
N GLU A 10 32.49 23.58 -3.90
CA GLU A 10 31.95 23.72 -2.54
C GLU A 10 30.58 24.42 -2.53
N GLU A 11 30.38 25.46 -3.34
CA GLU A 11 29.10 26.13 -3.53
C GLU A 11 28.05 25.17 -4.12
N ASP A 12 28.38 24.43 -5.18
CA ASP A 12 27.51 23.44 -5.82
C ASP A 12 27.17 22.28 -4.87
N LEU A 13 28.13 21.84 -4.05
CA LEU A 13 27.91 20.80 -3.03
C LEU A 13 26.96 21.30 -1.93
N SER A 14 27.12 22.56 -1.51
CA SER A 14 26.27 23.18 -0.48
C SER A 14 24.83 23.38 -0.97
N LEU A 15 24.66 23.74 -2.24
CA LEU A 15 23.37 23.82 -2.91
C LEU A 15 22.72 22.43 -3.02
N LEU A 16 23.47 21.41 -3.43
CA LEU A 16 22.99 20.03 -3.47
C LEU A 16 22.54 19.53 -2.09
N PHE A 17 23.31 19.78 -1.03
CA PHE A 17 22.92 19.38 0.33
C PHE A 17 21.69 20.14 0.83
N ARG A 18 21.56 21.42 0.50
CA ARG A 18 20.37 22.21 0.81
C ARG A 18 19.14 21.66 0.09
N ASP A 19 19.27 21.33 -1.19
CA ASP A 19 18.17 20.78 -1.99
C ASP A 19 17.77 19.38 -1.50
N LEU A 20 18.75 18.53 -1.16
CA LEU A 20 18.51 17.22 -0.55
C LEU A 20 17.84 17.34 0.82
N GLN A 21 18.22 18.35 1.61
CA GLN A 21 17.60 18.63 2.91
C GLN A 21 16.16 19.11 2.75
N VAL A 22 15.89 20.00 1.79
CA VAL A 22 14.51 20.42 1.44
C VAL A 22 13.68 19.21 1.00
N VAL A 23 14.25 18.30 0.20
CA VAL A 23 13.56 17.08 -0.22
C VAL A 23 13.31 16.14 0.96
N ASP A 24 14.27 15.96 1.88
CA ASP A 24 14.07 15.14 3.09
C ASP A 24 13.02 15.74 4.03
N ASP A 25 13.05 17.07 4.22
CA ASP A 25 12.08 17.81 5.04
C ASP A 25 10.67 17.70 4.44
N VAL A 26 10.53 17.89 3.12
CA VAL A 26 9.25 17.70 2.40
C VAL A 26 8.78 16.24 2.49
N ASN A 27 9.68 15.27 2.32
CA ASN A 27 9.33 13.85 2.46
C ASN A 27 8.92 13.48 3.89
N ARG A 28 9.54 14.10 4.89
CA ARG A 28 9.20 13.92 6.31
C ARG A 28 7.87 14.56 6.63
N GLU A 29 7.59 15.76 6.10
CA GLU A 29 6.31 16.45 6.25
C GLU A 29 5.15 15.70 5.56
N ILE A 30 5.39 15.13 4.37
CA ILE A 30 4.42 14.29 3.66
C ILE A 30 4.10 13.01 4.46
N LYS A 31 5.07 12.48 5.23
CA LYS A 31 4.89 11.24 6.01
C LYS A 31 4.47 11.46 7.46
N ASP A 32 4.52 12.69 7.98
CA ASP A 32 4.13 12.96 9.37
C ASP A 32 2.62 13.12 9.47
N HIS A 33 1.97 12.09 10.02
CA HIS A 33 0.54 12.07 10.29
C HIS A 33 0.27 11.59 11.71
N LEU A 34 -0.82 12.07 12.31
CA LEU A 34 -1.31 11.46 13.54
C LEU A 34 -1.77 10.02 13.27
N PRO A 35 -1.66 9.11 14.26
CA PRO A 35 -2.24 7.79 14.17
C PRO A 35 -3.72 7.86 13.75
N PHE A 36 -4.14 6.90 12.92
CA PHE A 36 -5.54 6.75 12.53
C PHE A 36 -6.22 5.79 13.50
N HIS A 37 -7.46 6.10 13.91
CA HIS A 37 -8.21 5.29 14.88
C HIS A 37 -9.50 4.74 14.27
N TYR A 38 -9.72 3.44 14.49
CA TYR A 38 -10.97 2.78 14.17
C TYR A 38 -11.90 2.77 15.39
N ASN A 39 -13.15 3.16 15.17
CA ASN A 39 -14.22 3.09 16.15
C ASN A 39 -14.69 1.64 16.39
N SER A 40 -15.68 1.46 17.26
CA SER A 40 -16.25 0.15 17.59
C SER A 40 -16.97 -0.55 16.43
N THR A 41 -17.26 0.16 15.34
CA THR A 41 -17.78 -0.38 14.07
C THR A 41 -16.69 -0.50 12.99
N PHE A 42 -15.43 -0.34 13.38
CA PHE A 42 -14.26 -0.37 12.51
C PHE A 42 -14.27 0.66 11.38
N MET A 43 -14.96 1.78 11.55
CA MET A 43 -14.83 2.96 10.69
C MET A 43 -13.93 3.99 11.34
N GLY A 44 -13.34 4.90 10.56
CA GLY A 44 -12.54 6.00 11.10
C GLY A 44 -13.33 6.85 12.11
N GLY A 45 -12.82 6.96 13.33
CA GLY A 45 -13.51 7.64 14.42
C GLY A 45 -12.86 7.39 15.77
N TYR A 46 -13.55 7.80 16.83
CA TYR A 46 -13.11 7.65 18.22
C TYR A 46 -13.59 6.30 18.78
N PHE A 47 -14.58 6.27 19.68
CA PHE A 47 -15.12 5.00 20.19
C PHE A 47 -16.46 4.68 19.52
N ASN A 48 -17.41 5.59 19.61
CA ASN A 48 -18.70 5.51 18.93
C ASN A 48 -18.82 6.60 17.86
N MET A 49 -18.21 7.76 18.08
CA MET A 49 -18.39 8.91 17.19
C MET A 49 -17.44 8.87 15.99
N PRO A 50 -17.94 9.16 14.78
CA PRO A 50 -17.12 9.14 13.57
C PRO A 50 -16.19 10.35 13.51
N SER A 51 -15.13 10.24 12.71
CA SER A 51 -14.27 11.35 12.32
C SER A 51 -14.23 11.52 10.80
N ALA A 52 -13.83 12.69 10.32
CA ALA A 52 -13.63 12.97 8.90
C ALA A 52 -12.32 12.39 8.36
N ARG A 53 -11.45 11.86 9.24
CA ARG A 53 -10.21 11.20 8.85
C ARG A 53 -10.56 9.97 8.02
N MET A 54 -9.74 9.74 6.99
CA MET A 54 -9.74 8.53 6.18
C MET A 54 -8.32 8.00 6.09
N ASN A 55 -8.21 6.70 5.89
CA ASN A 55 -6.94 5.99 5.80
C ASN A 55 -6.40 5.99 4.35
N ASP A 56 -5.23 5.40 4.15
CA ASP A 56 -4.60 5.30 2.83
C ASP A 56 -5.35 4.34 1.90
N VAL A 57 -5.29 4.61 0.59
CA VAL A 57 -5.93 3.75 -0.41
C VAL A 57 -5.36 2.34 -0.34
N GLY A 58 -6.27 1.35 -0.32
CA GLY A 58 -5.92 -0.05 -0.20
C GLY A 58 -5.86 -0.56 1.24
N MET A 59 -6.03 0.30 2.24
CA MET A 59 -6.10 -0.13 3.64
C MET A 59 -7.32 -1.02 3.89
N VAL A 60 -7.06 -2.17 4.51
CA VAL A 60 -8.06 -3.09 5.04
C VAL A 60 -7.85 -3.22 6.54
N ALA A 61 -8.94 -3.19 7.31
CA ALA A 61 -8.94 -3.48 8.74
C ALA A 61 -9.89 -4.63 9.04
N LEU A 62 -9.42 -5.61 9.81
CA LEU A 62 -10.22 -6.68 10.38
C LEU A 62 -10.25 -6.49 11.88
N GLY A 63 -11.42 -6.48 12.51
CA GLY A 63 -11.46 -6.20 13.94
C GLY A 63 -12.56 -6.89 14.72
N PHE A 64 -12.33 -6.89 16.03
CA PHE A 64 -13.23 -7.35 17.07
C PHE A 64 -13.35 -6.27 18.16
N ALA A 65 -14.56 -5.98 18.61
CA ALA A 65 -14.83 -5.01 19.64
C ALA A 65 -15.88 -5.55 20.61
N TYR A 66 -15.58 -5.44 21.89
CA TYR A 66 -16.51 -5.66 22.98
C TYR A 66 -16.96 -4.30 23.51
N VAL A 67 -18.22 -3.97 23.25
CA VAL A 67 -18.85 -2.72 23.65
C VAL A 67 -20.18 -3.08 24.29
N PRO A 68 -20.24 -3.34 25.62
CA PRO A 68 -21.43 -3.85 26.27
C PRO A 68 -22.71 -3.15 25.78
N PRO A 69 -23.74 -3.89 25.33
CA PRO A 69 -23.91 -5.35 25.34
C PRO A 69 -23.54 -5.99 23.99
N TYR A 70 -22.77 -5.32 23.13
CA TYR A 70 -22.46 -5.78 21.79
C TYR A 70 -21.08 -6.42 21.71
N ARG A 71 -21.00 -7.48 20.90
CA ARG A 71 -19.75 -7.92 20.28
C ARG A 71 -19.82 -7.58 18.81
N ASN A 72 -18.91 -6.73 18.35
CA ASN A 72 -18.83 -6.33 16.95
C ASN A 72 -17.64 -7.02 16.32
N TYR A 73 -17.87 -7.68 15.20
CA TYR A 73 -16.84 -8.12 14.26
C TYR A 73 -16.98 -7.24 13.03
N GLY A 74 -15.89 -6.81 12.43
CA GLY A 74 -16.02 -6.03 11.20
C GLY A 74 -14.80 -6.05 10.33
N VAL A 75 -15.08 -5.70 9.08
CA VAL A 75 -14.11 -5.56 8.00
C VAL A 75 -14.34 -4.21 7.37
N THR A 76 -13.30 -3.41 7.28
CA THR A 76 -13.33 -2.11 6.61
C THR A 76 -12.30 -2.07 5.51
N PHE A 77 -12.63 -1.39 4.43
CA PHE A 77 -11.80 -1.22 3.26
C PHE A 77 -11.86 0.24 2.78
N GLN A 78 -10.69 0.78 2.44
CA GLN A 78 -10.51 2.09 1.83
C GLN A 78 -10.21 1.93 0.32
N PRO A 79 -11.22 1.70 -0.54
CA PRO A 79 -11.02 1.48 -1.98
C PRO A 79 -10.46 2.71 -2.70
N LEU A 80 -10.84 3.91 -2.27
CA LEU A 80 -10.50 5.18 -2.90
C LEU A 80 -10.17 6.23 -1.82
N ARG A 81 -9.48 7.30 -2.22
CA ARG A 81 -9.06 8.40 -1.31
C ARG A 81 -10.21 9.09 -0.57
N ARG A 82 -11.43 8.96 -1.10
CA ARG A 82 -12.66 9.61 -0.61
C ARG A 82 -13.77 8.64 -0.25
N VAL A 83 -13.52 7.34 -0.30
CA VAL A 83 -14.54 6.32 -0.01
C VAL A 83 -13.97 5.33 0.99
N GLU A 84 -14.62 5.26 2.14
CA GLU A 84 -14.38 4.25 3.18
C GLU A 84 -15.65 3.42 3.33
N PHE A 85 -15.50 2.10 3.25
CA PHE A 85 -16.62 1.16 3.31
C PHE A 85 -16.37 0.11 4.38
N GLY A 86 -17.36 -0.14 5.24
CA GLY A 86 -17.26 -1.09 6.33
C GLY A 86 -18.45 -2.05 6.36
N VAL A 87 -18.20 -3.30 6.75
CA VAL A 87 -19.23 -4.30 7.03
C VAL A 87 -19.02 -4.82 8.44
N ASN A 88 -20.11 -4.94 9.19
CA ASN A 88 -20.10 -5.39 10.57
C ASN A 88 -21.06 -6.55 10.79
N TYR A 89 -20.64 -7.47 11.63
CA TYR A 89 -21.48 -8.49 12.23
C TYR A 89 -21.56 -8.23 13.73
N ARG A 90 -22.77 -8.01 14.23
CA ARG A 90 -23.06 -7.59 15.60
C ARG A 90 -23.78 -8.69 16.33
N VAL A 91 -23.33 -9.00 17.55
CA VAL A 91 -23.98 -9.97 18.44
C VAL A 91 -24.46 -9.23 19.70
N TYR A 92 -25.72 -9.44 20.05
CA TYR A 92 -26.38 -8.81 21.18
C TYR A 92 -26.32 -9.74 22.39
N ILE A 93 -25.45 -9.43 23.34
CA ILE A 93 -25.18 -10.29 24.50
C ILE A 93 -26.45 -10.44 25.34
N GLY A 94 -26.81 -11.69 25.64
CA GLY A 94 -27.95 -12.02 26.50
C GLY A 94 -29.34 -11.84 25.87
N ILE A 95 -29.43 -11.50 24.57
CA ILE A 95 -30.70 -11.48 23.84
C ILE A 95 -30.79 -12.75 23.00
N PRO A 96 -31.74 -13.68 23.24
CA PRO A 96 -31.88 -14.89 22.44
C PRO A 96 -32.38 -14.57 21.03
N ASP A 97 -31.91 -15.32 20.02
CA ASP A 97 -32.34 -15.16 18.64
C ASP A 97 -33.77 -15.69 18.43
N PRO A 98 -34.75 -14.85 18.01
CA PRO A 98 -36.12 -15.29 17.76
C PRO A 98 -36.25 -16.37 16.68
N ALA A 99 -35.33 -16.42 15.72
CA ALA A 99 -35.34 -17.40 14.64
C ALA A 99 -34.85 -18.79 15.08
N MET A 100 -34.05 -18.85 16.15
CA MET A 100 -33.53 -20.10 16.72
C MET A 100 -34.47 -20.73 17.77
N GLY A 101 -35.57 -20.05 18.14
CA GLY A 101 -36.74 -20.63 18.80
C GLY A 101 -36.51 -21.34 20.15
N PHE A 102 -37.55 -22.05 20.63
CA PHE A 102 -37.72 -22.66 21.97
C PHE A 102 -36.61 -23.63 22.43
N MET A 103 -35.62 -23.93 21.59
CA MET A 103 -34.45 -24.77 21.91
C MET A 103 -33.21 -23.97 22.33
N GLY A 104 -33.26 -22.63 22.28
CA GLY A 104 -32.38 -21.75 23.04
C GLY A 104 -30.89 -21.75 22.65
N PHE A 105 -30.56 -21.94 21.37
CA PHE A 105 -29.16 -21.88 20.93
C PHE A 105 -28.86 -20.56 20.19
N GLY A 106 -27.99 -19.74 20.77
CA GLY A 106 -27.43 -18.55 20.12
C GLY A 106 -27.97 -17.20 20.62
N GLU A 107 -27.09 -16.19 20.57
CA GLU A 107 -27.43 -14.77 20.82
C GLU A 107 -27.89 -14.12 19.51
N PHE A 108 -28.86 -13.19 19.60
CA PHE A 108 -29.38 -12.43 18.47
C PHE A 108 -28.24 -11.71 17.77
N SER A 109 -28.24 -11.76 16.44
CA SER A 109 -27.17 -11.18 15.62
C SER A 109 -27.72 -10.36 14.47
N ASP A 110 -26.95 -9.37 14.05
CA ASP A 110 -27.30 -8.47 12.96
C ASP A 110 -26.10 -8.16 12.07
N ARG A 111 -26.38 -7.85 10.81
CA ARG A 111 -25.40 -7.44 9.80
C ARG A 111 -25.66 -5.97 9.47
N GLY A 112 -24.61 -5.17 9.46
CA GLY A 112 -24.68 -3.78 9.04
C GLY A 112 -23.61 -3.46 8.00
N ALA A 113 -23.90 -2.53 7.10
CA ALA A 113 -22.92 -1.94 6.21
C ALA A 113 -22.88 -0.42 6.41
N ASN A 114 -21.68 0.13 6.37
CA ASN A 114 -21.42 1.55 6.56
C ASN A 114 -20.63 2.11 5.38
N LEU A 115 -20.88 3.38 5.07
CA LEU A 115 -20.21 4.11 4.01
C LEU A 115 -19.85 5.51 4.51
N LYS A 116 -18.60 5.94 4.30
CA LYS A 116 -18.17 7.31 4.54
C LYS A 116 -17.54 7.89 3.27
N LEU A 117 -17.98 9.10 2.93
CA LEU A 117 -17.57 9.85 1.76
C LEU A 117 -16.83 11.12 2.18
N GLY A 118 -15.60 11.29 1.69
CA GLY A 118 -14.73 12.43 1.98
C GLY A 118 -15.04 13.58 1.04
N VAL A 119 -15.69 14.62 1.54
CA VAL A 119 -16.09 15.81 0.78
C VAL A 119 -14.90 16.75 0.60
N LEU A 120 -14.22 17.09 1.69
CA LEU A 120 -13.03 17.93 1.68
C LEU A 120 -11.88 17.21 2.38
N ARG A 121 -10.72 17.13 1.72
CA ARG A 121 -9.53 16.44 2.23
C ARG A 121 -8.37 17.41 2.34
N LYS A 122 -7.41 17.12 3.24
CA LYS A 122 -6.19 17.91 3.38
C LYS A 122 -5.41 18.03 2.05
N GLU A 123 -5.45 16.97 1.25
CA GLU A 123 -4.82 16.86 -0.07
C GLU A 123 -5.40 17.82 -1.12
N ASP A 124 -6.57 18.41 -0.89
CA ASP A 124 -7.25 19.30 -1.85
C ASP A 124 -6.67 20.72 -1.89
N GLY A 125 -5.61 20.99 -1.11
CA GLY A 125 -4.90 22.27 -1.11
C GLY A 125 -5.50 23.32 -0.17
N PHE A 126 -6.36 22.93 0.77
CA PHE A 126 -6.96 23.83 1.79
C PHE A 126 -6.40 23.53 3.20
N PRO A 127 -5.13 23.84 3.48
CA PRO A 127 -4.45 23.41 4.71
C PRO A 127 -5.05 24.00 5.99
N TYR A 128 -5.76 25.14 5.90
CA TYR A 128 -6.41 25.80 7.04
C TYR A 128 -7.83 25.28 7.32
N PHE A 129 -8.48 24.60 6.37
CA PHE A 129 -9.80 24.03 6.58
C PHE A 129 -9.73 22.66 7.29
N PRO A 130 -10.77 22.28 8.05
CA PRO A 130 -10.91 20.91 8.51
C PRO A 130 -11.21 19.98 7.32
N GLU A 131 -10.84 18.72 7.44
CA GLU A 131 -11.35 17.66 6.57
C GLU A 131 -12.84 17.49 6.84
N ILE A 132 -13.65 17.29 5.80
CA ILE A 132 -15.10 17.16 5.90
C ILE A 132 -15.52 15.83 5.28
N ALA A 133 -16.32 15.06 6.01
CA ALA A 133 -16.90 13.82 5.52
C ALA A 133 -18.39 13.73 5.83
N VAL A 134 -19.08 12.94 5.02
CA VAL A 134 -20.47 12.55 5.21
C VAL A 134 -20.50 11.03 5.33
N GLY A 135 -21.23 10.50 6.30
CA GLY A 135 -21.33 9.06 6.45
C GLY A 135 -22.75 8.56 6.70
N PHE A 136 -22.92 7.30 6.34
CA PHE A 136 -24.12 6.50 6.46
C PHE A 136 -23.75 5.23 7.22
N GLU A 137 -24.28 5.06 8.42
CA GLU A 137 -24.16 3.83 9.19
C GLU A 137 -25.39 2.96 8.97
N ASP A 138 -25.15 1.65 8.94
CA ASP A 138 -26.17 0.61 8.83
C ASP A 138 -27.20 0.90 7.73
N PHE A 139 -26.72 1.21 6.52
CA PHE A 139 -27.58 1.50 5.37
C PHE A 139 -28.15 0.23 4.72
N TYR A 140 -27.66 -0.94 5.11
CA TYR A 140 -28.00 -2.27 4.62
C TYR A 140 -28.06 -3.26 5.78
N GLY A 141 -29.05 -4.16 5.79
CA GLY A 141 -29.31 -5.07 6.93
C GLY A 141 -30.64 -4.74 7.61
N THR A 142 -30.71 -4.92 8.93
CA THR A 142 -31.94 -4.58 9.68
C THR A 142 -32.08 -3.08 9.95
N LYS A 143 -31.04 -2.27 9.69
CA LYS A 143 -31.03 -0.80 9.84
C LYS A 143 -31.31 -0.32 11.26
N ARG A 144 -31.06 -1.13 12.28
CA ARG A 144 -31.26 -0.76 13.69
C ARG A 144 -30.29 0.33 14.13
N PHE A 145 -29.07 0.33 13.59
CA PHE A 145 -28.03 1.32 13.85
C PHE A 145 -28.01 2.46 12.82
N HIS A 146 -29.09 2.66 12.07
CA HIS A 146 -29.11 3.61 10.98
C HIS A 146 -28.80 5.04 11.45
N SER A 147 -27.73 5.61 10.91
CA SER A 147 -27.32 6.99 11.16
C SER A 147 -26.84 7.65 9.88
N PHE A 148 -27.18 8.92 9.75
CA PHE A 148 -26.54 9.85 8.83
C PHE A 148 -25.74 10.84 9.65
N TYR A 149 -24.53 11.19 9.22
CA TYR A 149 -23.75 12.23 9.87
C TYR A 149 -22.96 13.07 8.87
N VAL A 150 -22.71 14.31 9.28
CA VAL A 150 -21.71 15.19 8.68
C VAL A 150 -20.68 15.51 9.75
N VAL A 151 -19.41 15.38 9.42
CA VAL A 151 -18.33 15.52 10.39
C VAL A 151 -17.18 16.33 9.81
N ALA A 152 -16.59 17.18 10.64
CA ALA A 152 -15.40 17.95 10.34
C ALA A 152 -14.30 17.60 11.33
N THR A 153 -13.12 17.24 10.85
CA THR A 153 -11.95 16.92 11.69
C THR A 153 -10.77 17.80 11.29
N LYS A 154 -10.14 18.41 12.28
CA LYS A 154 -8.92 19.20 12.11
C LYS A 154 -7.76 18.55 12.84
N THR A 155 -6.67 18.34 12.11
CA THR A 155 -5.41 17.82 12.65
C THR A 155 -4.44 18.98 12.87
N PHE A 156 -3.85 19.03 14.06
CA PHE A 156 -2.92 20.03 14.55
C PHE A 156 -1.59 19.35 14.87
N LEU A 157 -0.74 19.19 13.86
CA LEU A 157 0.49 18.39 13.96
C LEU A 157 1.49 18.97 14.97
N ASP A 158 1.59 20.29 15.11
CA ASP A 158 2.54 20.94 16.03
C ASP A 158 2.27 20.60 17.50
N TRP A 159 1.00 20.34 17.85
CA TRP A 159 0.58 19.99 19.21
C TRP A 159 0.26 18.50 19.39
N ASN A 160 0.50 17.69 18.35
CA ASN A 160 0.15 16.28 18.30
C ASN A 160 -1.35 16.00 18.60
N PHE A 161 -2.23 16.86 18.11
CA PHE A 161 -3.63 16.89 18.54
C PHE A 161 -4.59 16.90 17.34
N GLU A 162 -5.73 16.26 17.47
CA GLU A 162 -6.85 16.39 16.54
C GLU A 162 -8.15 16.68 17.27
N ALA A 163 -9.03 17.44 16.61
CA ALA A 163 -10.36 17.73 17.10
C ALA A 163 -11.40 17.50 16.01
N THR A 164 -12.54 16.98 16.41
CA THR A 164 -13.66 16.64 15.56
C THR A 164 -14.93 17.26 16.10
N LEU A 165 -15.74 17.81 15.20
CA LEU A 165 -17.09 18.27 15.46
C LEU A 165 -18.00 17.73 14.35
N GLY A 166 -19.15 17.19 14.73
CA GLY A 166 -20.11 16.69 13.76
C GLY A 166 -21.54 16.82 14.22
N TRP A 167 -22.45 16.53 13.30
CA TRP A 167 -23.88 16.48 13.53
C TRP A 167 -24.46 15.23 12.89
N GLY A 168 -25.34 14.55 13.62
CA GLY A 168 -25.99 13.32 13.17
C GLY A 168 -27.51 13.37 13.22
N LYS A 169 -28.12 12.49 12.40
CA LYS A 169 -29.55 12.16 12.39
C LYS A 169 -29.72 10.63 12.36
N GLY A 170 -30.67 10.11 13.13
CA GLY A 170 -30.89 8.67 13.30
C GLY A 170 -30.47 8.26 14.71
N ARG A 171 -29.67 7.20 14.83
CA ARG A 171 -29.12 6.77 16.12
C ARG A 171 -28.15 7.80 16.70
N ILE A 172 -27.23 8.34 15.89
CA ILE A 172 -26.46 9.54 16.26
C ILE A 172 -27.39 10.74 16.09
N LYS A 173 -27.68 11.47 17.17
CA LYS A 173 -28.70 12.52 17.17
C LYS A 173 -28.18 13.83 17.74
N GLY A 174 -28.05 14.82 16.86
CA GLY A 174 -27.56 16.15 17.23
C GLY A 174 -26.04 16.26 17.12
N PHE A 175 -25.47 17.20 17.87
CA PHE A 175 -24.04 17.48 17.84
C PHE A 175 -23.23 16.47 18.62
N PHE A 176 -22.12 16.04 18.03
CA PHE A 176 -21.10 15.22 18.68
C PHE A 176 -19.72 15.81 18.42
N GLY A 177 -18.74 15.35 19.19
CA GLY A 177 -17.36 15.76 19.00
C GLY A 177 -16.38 14.80 19.63
N GLY A 178 -15.12 14.95 19.28
CA GLY A 178 -14.05 14.14 19.83
C GLY A 178 -12.71 14.84 19.71
N ILE A 179 -11.80 14.43 20.58
CA ILE A 179 -10.43 14.91 20.61
C ILE A 179 -9.48 13.73 20.75
N GLY A 180 -8.36 13.81 20.04
CA GLY A 180 -7.27 12.84 20.12
C GLY A 180 -5.95 13.55 20.36
N TRP A 181 -5.17 13.07 21.34
CA TRP A 181 -3.87 13.64 21.66
C TRP A 181 -2.80 12.54 21.73
N THR A 182 -1.77 12.66 20.90
CA THR A 182 -0.67 11.69 20.75
C THR A 182 0.63 12.27 21.31
N PRO A 183 0.79 12.40 22.64
CA PRO A 183 1.86 13.19 23.26
C PRO A 183 3.28 12.76 22.87
N PHE A 184 3.48 11.47 22.57
CA PHE A 184 4.79 10.90 22.33
C PHE A 184 5.08 10.61 20.85
N ARG A 185 4.33 11.20 19.90
CA ARG A 185 4.45 10.96 18.44
C ARG A 185 5.89 10.98 17.93
N GLN A 186 6.70 11.90 18.44
CA GLN A 186 8.09 12.11 17.98
C GLN A 186 9.11 11.15 18.62
N THR A 187 8.69 10.28 19.54
CA THR A 187 9.60 9.33 20.19
C THR A 187 9.96 8.17 19.27
N LYS A 188 11.13 7.56 19.47
CA LYS A 188 11.56 6.37 18.71
C LYS A 188 11.00 5.05 19.26
N ILE A 189 10.27 5.10 20.37
CA ILE A 189 9.72 3.91 21.04
C ILE A 189 8.45 3.51 20.27
N PRO A 190 8.42 2.37 19.55
CA PRO A 190 7.38 2.06 18.56
C PRO A 190 5.94 1.93 19.10
N VAL A 191 5.78 1.79 20.42
CA VAL A 191 4.47 1.72 21.07
C VAL A 191 4.02 3.09 21.55
N LEU A 192 4.94 3.89 22.10
CA LEU A 192 4.61 5.20 22.66
C LEU A 192 4.33 6.23 21.56
N ASN A 193 5.05 6.15 20.43
CA ASN A 193 4.85 7.07 19.31
C ASN A 193 3.50 6.96 18.61
N LYS A 194 2.74 5.90 18.90
CA LYS A 194 1.37 5.68 18.40
C LYS A 194 0.35 5.52 19.52
N LEU A 195 0.70 5.94 20.74
CA LEU A 195 -0.23 5.99 21.87
C LEU A 195 -1.01 7.30 21.83
N THR A 196 -2.33 7.20 21.73
CA THR A 196 -3.24 8.34 21.66
C THR A 196 -4.26 8.29 22.79
N LEU A 197 -4.39 9.40 23.49
CA LEU A 197 -5.43 9.68 24.46
C LEU A 197 -6.67 10.18 23.70
N LEU A 198 -7.81 9.52 23.86
CA LEU A 198 -9.03 9.85 23.15
C LEU A 198 -10.12 10.26 24.14
N ALA A 199 -10.87 11.29 23.80
CA ALA A 199 -12.11 11.65 24.48
C ALA A 199 -13.18 12.03 23.45
N GLU A 200 -14.42 11.60 23.65
CA GLU A 200 -15.54 11.96 22.79
C GLU A 200 -16.77 12.37 23.60
N TYR A 201 -17.60 13.22 23.01
CA TYR A 201 -18.95 13.50 23.44
C TYR A 201 -19.92 12.69 22.56
N ASP A 202 -20.58 11.71 23.17
CA ASP A 202 -21.43 10.71 22.54
C ASP A 202 -22.88 11.22 22.37
N ALA A 203 -23.30 11.34 21.11
CA ALA A 203 -24.64 11.75 20.72
C ALA A 203 -25.58 10.59 20.39
N VAL A 204 -25.22 9.34 20.71
CA VAL A 204 -26.13 8.21 20.57
C VAL A 204 -27.36 8.38 21.48
N ASP A 205 -28.54 8.14 20.93
CA ASP A 205 -29.81 8.06 21.66
C ASP A 205 -29.98 6.65 22.24
N TYR A 206 -29.63 6.48 23.53
CA TYR A 206 -29.73 5.18 24.23
C TYR A 206 -31.10 4.92 24.86
N GLU A 207 -31.97 5.94 24.93
CA GLU A 207 -33.23 5.90 25.68
C GLU A 207 -34.42 5.50 24.81
N HIS A 208 -34.43 5.88 23.53
CA HIS A 208 -35.59 5.70 22.63
C HIS A 208 -35.50 4.51 21.66
N HIS A 209 -34.57 3.57 21.87
CA HIS A 209 -34.32 2.43 20.97
C HIS A 209 -34.65 1.06 21.59
N GLN A 210 -35.93 0.69 21.60
CA GLN A 210 -36.43 -0.56 22.21
C GLN A 210 -35.85 -1.85 21.60
N TRP A 211 -35.47 -1.84 20.31
CA TRP A 211 -34.92 -3.03 19.62
C TRP A 211 -33.48 -3.36 19.99
N GLU A 212 -32.78 -2.44 20.65
CA GLU A 212 -31.38 -2.60 21.05
C GLU A 212 -31.23 -2.75 22.56
N HIS A 213 -32.08 -2.05 23.31
CA HIS A 213 -32.17 -2.10 24.76
C HIS A 213 -33.65 -2.17 25.15
N PRO A 214 -34.23 -3.38 25.32
CA PRO A 214 -35.66 -3.54 25.62
C PRO A 214 -36.13 -2.76 26.86
N ASN A 215 -35.21 -2.48 27.79
CA ASN A 215 -35.47 -1.76 29.04
C ASN A 215 -34.94 -0.32 29.07
N GLY A 216 -34.43 0.20 27.96
CA GLY A 216 -33.63 1.44 27.93
C GLY A 216 -32.30 1.30 28.70
N ARG A 217 -31.41 2.29 28.58
CA ARG A 217 -30.14 2.30 29.32
C ARG A 217 -29.89 3.62 30.05
N SER A 218 -29.38 3.49 31.26
CA SER A 218 -28.87 4.62 32.04
C SER A 218 -27.57 5.13 31.40
N VAL A 219 -27.51 6.42 31.12
CA VAL A 219 -26.31 7.12 30.65
C VAL A 219 -25.91 8.10 31.74
N LYS A 220 -24.88 7.77 32.53
CA LYS A 220 -24.39 8.66 33.60
C LYS A 220 -23.61 9.84 33.05
N SER A 221 -22.89 9.63 31.95
CA SER A 221 -22.11 10.64 31.26
C SER A 221 -22.16 10.38 29.76
N ARG A 222 -22.25 11.45 28.95
CA ARG A 222 -22.07 11.37 27.50
C ARG A 222 -20.60 11.49 27.10
N ILE A 223 -19.70 11.74 28.05
CA ILE A 223 -18.27 11.83 27.79
C ILE A 223 -17.66 10.44 27.93
N ASN A 224 -17.08 9.93 26.85
CA ASN A 224 -16.33 8.69 26.81
C ASN A 224 -14.84 9.02 26.72
N VAL A 225 -14.01 8.27 27.44
CA VAL A 225 -12.55 8.48 27.48
C VAL A 225 -11.81 7.16 27.35
N GLY A 226 -10.61 7.19 26.79
CA GLY A 226 -9.83 5.97 26.61
C GLY A 226 -8.50 6.17 25.91
N LEU A 227 -7.89 5.03 25.60
CA LEU A 227 -6.56 4.91 25.03
C LEU A 227 -6.64 4.11 23.73
N SER A 228 -5.85 4.53 22.75
CA SER A 228 -5.59 3.78 21.53
C SER A 228 -4.10 3.62 21.32
N ALA A 229 -3.64 2.41 21.03
CA ALA A 229 -2.25 2.11 20.73
C ALA A 229 -2.14 1.24 19.47
N THR A 230 -1.22 1.58 18.58
CA THR A 230 -0.90 0.75 17.40
C THR A 230 0.46 0.08 17.58
N LEU A 231 0.47 -1.25 17.55
CA LEU A 231 1.63 -2.11 17.69
C LEU A 231 2.01 -2.69 16.33
N PHE A 232 3.32 -2.79 16.06
CA PHE A 232 3.88 -3.38 14.83
C PHE A 232 3.30 -2.82 13.51
N ASP A 233 2.80 -1.58 13.56
CA ASP A 233 2.15 -0.89 12.44
C ASP A 233 0.91 -1.59 11.86
N CYS A 234 0.42 -2.65 12.52
CA CYS A 234 -0.71 -3.44 12.03
C CYS A 234 -1.76 -3.72 13.12
N LEU A 235 -1.38 -3.89 14.38
CA LEU A 235 -2.32 -4.24 15.46
C LEU A 235 -2.72 -3.00 16.25
N GLN A 236 -3.94 -2.50 16.07
CA GLN A 236 -4.49 -1.42 16.89
C GLN A 236 -5.35 -1.97 18.02
N LEU A 237 -5.06 -1.54 19.24
CA LEU A 237 -5.78 -1.88 20.47
C LEU A 237 -6.38 -0.61 21.07
N ASN A 238 -7.66 -0.66 21.42
CA ASN A 238 -8.36 0.42 22.10
C ASN A 238 -8.97 -0.09 23.41
N VAL A 239 -8.89 0.71 24.46
CA VAL A 239 -9.57 0.47 25.74
C VAL A 239 -10.23 1.79 26.17
N SER A 240 -11.49 1.73 26.57
CA SER A 240 -12.28 2.93 26.86
C SER A 240 -13.29 2.71 27.97
N SER A 241 -13.61 3.79 28.68
CA SER A 241 -14.78 3.89 29.54
C SER A 241 -15.88 4.62 28.77
N LEU A 242 -17.01 3.94 28.61
CA LEU A 242 -18.19 4.42 27.90
C LEU A 242 -19.31 4.70 28.88
N ARG A 243 -20.12 5.74 28.60
CA ARG A 243 -21.32 6.10 29.36
C ARG A 243 -21.08 6.38 30.86
N GLY A 244 -19.82 6.53 31.26
CA GLY A 244 -19.38 6.75 32.64
C GLY A 244 -19.20 5.50 33.51
N GLU A 245 -19.54 4.30 33.04
CA GLU A 245 -19.42 3.08 33.85
C GLU A 245 -19.04 1.81 33.07
N ASP A 246 -19.34 1.75 31.77
CA ASP A 246 -19.05 0.56 30.97
C ASP A 246 -17.60 0.58 30.51
N ILE A 247 -16.95 -0.59 30.52
CA ILE A 247 -15.63 -0.77 29.93
C ILE A 247 -15.80 -1.42 28.55
N ALA A 248 -15.16 -0.82 27.55
CA ALA A 248 -15.11 -1.34 26.20
C ALA A 248 -13.67 -1.52 25.74
N ALA A 249 -13.46 -2.54 24.90
CA ALA A 249 -12.17 -2.82 24.30
C ALA A 249 -12.34 -3.25 22.85
N SER A 250 -11.40 -2.89 21.99
CA SER A 250 -11.37 -3.35 20.61
C SER A 250 -9.95 -3.65 20.14
N ALA A 251 -9.84 -4.60 19.23
CA ALA A 251 -8.60 -4.94 18.53
C ALA A 251 -8.89 -4.96 17.03
N SER A 252 -7.99 -4.38 16.23
CA SER A 252 -8.04 -4.44 14.77
C SER A 252 -6.67 -4.72 14.17
N LEU A 253 -6.65 -5.55 13.13
CA LEU A 253 -5.49 -5.84 12.30
C LEU A 253 -5.62 -5.08 10.98
N ASN A 254 -4.66 -4.20 10.73
CA ASN A 254 -4.63 -3.25 9.63
C ASN A 254 -3.56 -3.67 8.63
N TYR A 255 -3.92 -3.68 7.35
CA TYR A 255 -3.01 -4.04 6.28
C TYR A 255 -3.29 -3.23 5.01
N ASN A 256 -2.26 -2.58 4.47
CA ASN A 256 -2.37 -1.86 3.20
C ASN A 256 -2.21 -2.82 2.02
N LEU A 257 -3.31 -3.22 1.38
CA LEU A 257 -3.28 -4.01 0.15
C LEU A 257 -2.76 -3.23 -1.07
N GLY A 258 -2.90 -1.91 -1.08
CA GLY A 258 -2.44 -1.03 -2.16
C GLY A 258 -0.91 -0.98 -2.25
N GLU A 259 -0.24 -0.92 -1.10
CA GLU A 259 1.23 -0.91 -1.00
C GLU A 259 1.83 -2.29 -0.66
N SER A 260 0.99 -3.32 -0.54
CA SER A 260 1.41 -4.67 -0.17
C SER A 260 2.47 -5.23 -1.12
N LYS A 261 3.63 -5.59 -0.56
CA LYS A 261 4.67 -6.40 -1.23
C LYS A 261 4.34 -7.91 -1.21
N GLY A 262 3.17 -8.28 -0.69
CA GLY A 262 2.76 -9.65 -0.34
C GLY A 262 2.65 -9.85 1.17
N LEU A 263 1.73 -10.72 1.61
CA LEU A 263 1.57 -11.08 3.02
C LEU A 263 2.72 -11.93 3.57
N PHE A 264 3.43 -12.61 2.67
CA PHE A 264 4.55 -13.48 3.00
C PHE A 264 5.83 -12.94 2.38
N PRO A 265 6.93 -12.86 3.14
CA PRO A 265 8.22 -12.47 2.58
C PRO A 265 8.64 -13.47 1.51
N LYS A 266 9.26 -12.98 0.42
CA LYS A 266 9.89 -13.85 -0.57
C LYS A 266 11.18 -14.40 0.04
N VAL A 267 11.12 -15.63 0.56
CA VAL A 267 12.22 -16.25 1.34
C VAL A 267 13.46 -16.55 0.48
N ASP A 268 13.34 -16.55 -0.85
CA ASP A 268 14.43 -16.90 -1.78
C ASP A 268 14.74 -15.81 -2.82
N ASN A 269 14.77 -14.53 -2.45
CA ASN A 269 15.15 -13.48 -3.40
C ASN A 269 16.68 -13.51 -3.65
N PRO A 270 17.17 -13.74 -4.88
CA PRO A 270 18.60 -13.82 -5.15
C PRO A 270 19.26 -12.46 -4.87
N PRO A 271 20.53 -12.44 -4.42
CA PRO A 271 21.30 -11.21 -4.34
C PRO A 271 21.46 -10.60 -5.74
N ILE A 272 21.62 -9.27 -5.80
CA ILE A 272 21.88 -8.56 -7.06
C ILE A 272 23.14 -9.13 -7.71
N TYR A 273 23.08 -9.35 -9.02
CA TYR A 273 24.20 -9.89 -9.78
C TYR A 273 25.44 -9.00 -9.65
N LYS A 274 26.58 -9.60 -9.32
CA LYS A 274 27.86 -8.90 -9.15
C LYS A 274 28.99 -9.50 -9.98
N ALA A 275 29.01 -10.84 -10.07
CA ALA A 275 30.05 -11.62 -10.72
C ALA A 275 29.45 -12.92 -11.29
N PRO A 276 30.09 -13.56 -12.29
CA PRO A 276 31.28 -13.10 -13.01
C PRO A 276 31.07 -11.81 -13.83
N VAL A 277 32.17 -11.24 -14.32
CA VAL A 277 32.17 -10.00 -15.11
C VAL A 277 32.97 -10.31 -16.35
N ASP A 278 32.33 -10.20 -17.50
CA ASP A 278 32.95 -10.47 -18.78
C ASP A 278 32.35 -9.56 -19.84
N THR A 279 33.10 -8.53 -20.20
CA THR A 279 32.75 -7.57 -21.24
C THR A 279 33.64 -7.74 -22.48
N GLU A 280 34.30 -8.90 -22.61
CA GLU A 280 35.15 -9.25 -23.74
C GLU A 280 34.33 -9.19 -25.04
N PRO A 281 34.85 -8.55 -26.12
CA PRO A 281 34.22 -8.51 -27.42
C PRO A 281 33.80 -9.88 -27.93
N VAL A 282 32.61 -9.97 -28.54
CA VAL A 282 32.20 -11.18 -29.26
C VAL A 282 33.11 -11.36 -30.46
N GLY A 283 33.76 -12.51 -30.55
CA GLY A 283 34.75 -12.80 -31.58
C GLY A 283 35.49 -14.10 -31.32
N LEU A 284 36.83 -14.04 -31.43
CA LEU A 284 37.72 -15.19 -31.25
C LEU A 284 37.84 -15.63 -29.78
N LEU A 285 37.86 -14.66 -28.85
CA LEU A 285 38.07 -14.91 -27.42
C LEU A 285 36.78 -15.28 -26.68
N ARG A 286 35.63 -14.77 -27.17
CA ARG A 286 34.31 -15.07 -26.63
C ARG A 286 33.33 -15.33 -27.77
N SER A 287 32.90 -16.57 -27.91
CA SER A 287 31.98 -16.98 -28.95
C SER A 287 30.57 -16.47 -28.69
N LYS A 288 29.76 -16.36 -29.76
CA LYS A 288 28.33 -16.02 -29.67
C LYS A 288 27.56 -16.97 -28.73
N LYS A 289 27.98 -18.23 -28.67
CA LYS A 289 27.33 -19.27 -27.85
C LYS A 289 27.68 -19.11 -26.37
N GLU A 290 28.92 -18.79 -26.04
CA GLU A 290 29.36 -18.52 -24.66
C GLU A 290 28.62 -17.32 -24.09
N LEU A 291 28.62 -16.18 -24.80
CA LEU A 291 27.84 -14.99 -24.42
C LEU A 291 26.36 -15.34 -24.17
N ALA A 292 25.74 -16.08 -25.09
CA ALA A 292 24.36 -16.48 -24.97
C ALA A 292 24.08 -17.35 -23.72
N GLN A 293 24.99 -18.27 -23.40
CA GLN A 293 24.88 -19.15 -22.24
C GLN A 293 25.10 -18.41 -20.92
N GLU A 294 26.09 -17.53 -20.86
CA GLU A 294 26.39 -16.71 -19.68
C GLU A 294 25.22 -15.78 -19.34
N LEU A 295 24.69 -15.07 -20.35
CA LEU A 295 23.49 -14.25 -20.16
C LEU A 295 22.31 -15.12 -19.70
N ALA A 296 22.05 -16.25 -20.37
CA ALA A 296 20.95 -17.13 -20.00
C ALA A 296 21.05 -17.63 -18.56
N PHE A 297 22.25 -18.01 -18.10
CA PHE A 297 22.48 -18.47 -16.75
C PHE A 297 22.33 -17.33 -15.73
N ALA A 298 22.98 -16.18 -15.95
CA ALA A 298 22.91 -15.03 -15.05
C ALA A 298 21.49 -14.50 -14.90
N PHE A 299 20.72 -14.45 -15.99
CA PHE A 299 19.31 -14.05 -15.93
C PHE A 299 18.44 -15.09 -15.19
N ASP A 300 18.63 -16.39 -15.44
CA ASP A 300 17.87 -17.46 -14.78
C ASP A 300 18.13 -17.47 -13.25
N GLU A 301 19.37 -17.25 -12.80
CA GLU A 301 19.72 -17.06 -11.38
C GLU A 301 19.01 -15.85 -10.75
N GLN A 302 18.85 -14.77 -11.52
CA GLN A 302 18.08 -13.60 -11.10
C GLN A 302 16.56 -13.82 -11.21
N GLY A 303 16.07 -15.00 -11.62
CA GLY A 303 14.64 -15.29 -11.78
C GLY A 303 14.02 -14.64 -13.02
N LEU A 304 14.81 -14.49 -14.08
CA LEU A 304 14.42 -13.94 -15.39
C LEU A 304 14.71 -14.97 -16.47
N ASN A 305 13.68 -15.48 -17.13
CA ASN A 305 13.87 -16.56 -18.08
C ASN A 305 14.08 -16.01 -19.49
N LEU A 306 15.29 -16.19 -20.04
CA LEU A 306 15.55 -15.90 -21.44
C LEU A 306 14.87 -16.92 -22.37
N TYR A 307 14.36 -16.42 -23.49
CA TYR A 307 13.73 -17.23 -24.54
C TYR A 307 14.46 -17.14 -25.88
N ARG A 308 14.88 -15.93 -26.25
CA ARG A 308 15.58 -15.67 -27.51
C ARG A 308 16.61 -14.58 -27.32
N ILE A 309 17.75 -14.75 -27.97
CA ILE A 309 18.74 -13.69 -28.15
C ILE A 309 19.09 -13.63 -29.63
N TYR A 310 18.93 -12.47 -30.23
CA TYR A 310 19.45 -12.15 -31.56
C TYR A 310 20.65 -11.22 -31.43
N LEU A 311 21.69 -11.51 -32.19
CA LEU A 311 22.80 -10.62 -32.45
C LEU A 311 22.63 -10.06 -33.87
N THR A 312 22.22 -8.80 -33.92
CA THR A 312 22.09 -8.00 -35.15
C THR A 312 23.39 -7.26 -35.41
N THR A 313 23.68 -6.97 -36.67
CA THR A 313 24.84 -6.17 -37.07
C THR A 313 24.35 -5.11 -38.04
N ASP A 314 24.67 -3.86 -37.78
CA ASP A 314 24.27 -2.76 -38.66
C ASP A 314 25.23 -2.61 -39.85
N GLU A 315 24.91 -1.67 -40.74
CA GLU A 315 25.68 -1.39 -41.96
C GLU A 315 27.11 -0.90 -41.67
N TYR A 316 27.38 -0.40 -40.46
CA TYR A 316 28.69 0.06 -40.00
C TYR A 316 29.50 -1.05 -39.34
N GLY A 317 28.95 -2.27 -39.24
CA GLY A 317 29.58 -3.42 -38.61
C GLY A 317 29.39 -3.48 -37.10
N ASP A 318 28.57 -2.60 -36.52
CA ASP A 318 28.35 -2.57 -35.08
C ASP A 318 27.29 -3.59 -34.66
N HIS A 319 27.54 -4.25 -33.54
CA HIS A 319 26.62 -5.24 -33.02
C HIS A 319 25.56 -4.64 -32.10
N ALA A 320 24.34 -5.18 -32.17
CA ALA A 320 23.29 -4.92 -31.19
C ALA A 320 22.60 -6.22 -30.78
N LEU A 321 22.29 -6.33 -29.48
CA LEU A 321 21.58 -7.46 -28.93
C LEU A 321 20.09 -7.17 -28.84
N TRP A 322 19.28 -8.15 -29.22
CA TRP A 322 17.85 -8.15 -28.95
C TRP A 322 17.50 -9.39 -28.14
N ILE A 323 16.98 -9.19 -26.93
CA ILE A 323 16.76 -10.23 -25.93
C ILE A 323 15.26 -10.29 -25.62
N LYS A 324 14.68 -11.49 -25.71
CA LYS A 324 13.32 -11.75 -25.25
C LYS A 324 13.35 -12.55 -23.96
N MET A 325 12.68 -12.06 -22.92
CA MET A 325 12.61 -12.74 -21.63
C MET A 325 11.23 -12.70 -20.99
N ILE A 326 11.01 -13.58 -20.02
CA ILE A 326 9.82 -13.60 -19.17
C ILE A 326 10.23 -13.33 -17.73
N ASN A 327 9.56 -12.37 -17.10
CA ASN A 327 9.67 -12.11 -15.67
C ASN A 327 8.79 -13.13 -14.90
N VAL A 328 9.43 -14.00 -14.12
CA VAL A 328 8.72 -15.01 -13.31
C VAL A 328 8.67 -14.67 -11.82
N ARG A 329 9.40 -13.64 -11.37
CA ARG A 329 9.66 -13.41 -9.93
C ARG A 329 9.28 -12.03 -9.43
N TYR A 330 9.49 -10.97 -10.19
CA TYR A 330 9.38 -9.59 -9.68
C TYR A 330 8.01 -9.00 -9.98
N ARG A 331 7.38 -8.40 -8.96
CA ARG A 331 6.09 -7.68 -9.14
C ARG A 331 6.32 -6.19 -9.36
N VAL A 332 7.37 -5.66 -8.76
CA VAL A 332 7.75 -4.24 -8.84
C VAL A 332 8.66 -4.07 -10.04
N GLU A 333 8.27 -3.16 -10.94
CA GLU A 333 8.99 -2.93 -12.20
C GLU A 333 10.42 -2.44 -11.97
N LYS A 334 10.63 -1.58 -10.98
CA LYS A 334 11.98 -1.13 -10.60
C LYS A 334 12.89 -2.30 -10.22
N GLU A 335 12.40 -3.24 -9.41
CA GLU A 335 13.20 -4.43 -9.04
C GLU A 335 13.52 -5.29 -10.26
N LEU A 336 12.59 -5.47 -11.20
CA LEU A 336 12.85 -6.18 -12.47
C LEU A 336 13.97 -5.48 -13.25
N LYS A 337 13.85 -4.17 -13.41
CA LYS A 337 14.79 -3.37 -14.19
C LYS A 337 16.19 -3.36 -13.59
N ASP A 338 16.33 -3.16 -12.28
CA ASP A 338 17.62 -3.18 -11.58
C ASP A 338 18.38 -4.51 -11.82
N ARG A 339 17.64 -5.63 -11.92
CA ARG A 339 18.21 -6.97 -12.19
C ARG A 339 18.70 -7.08 -13.63
N ILE A 340 17.95 -6.53 -14.57
CA ILE A 340 18.34 -6.49 -15.99
C ILE A 340 19.57 -5.63 -16.16
N GLU A 341 19.55 -4.43 -15.61
CA GLU A 341 20.63 -3.46 -15.68
C GLU A 341 21.94 -4.03 -15.13
N THR A 342 21.91 -4.68 -13.97
CA THR A 342 23.10 -5.24 -13.32
C THR A 342 23.70 -6.44 -14.05
N VAL A 343 22.86 -7.34 -14.59
CA VAL A 343 23.33 -8.46 -15.42
C VAL A 343 23.92 -7.94 -16.73
N LEU A 344 23.22 -7.05 -17.42
CA LEU A 344 23.69 -6.51 -18.69
C LEU A 344 24.99 -5.71 -18.52
N ALA A 345 25.08 -4.88 -17.48
CA ALA A 345 26.28 -4.10 -17.24
C ALA A 345 27.50 -4.96 -16.89
N ALA A 346 27.29 -6.20 -16.44
CA ALA A 346 28.37 -7.13 -16.14
C ALA A 346 28.82 -7.98 -17.33
N LEU A 347 27.90 -8.31 -18.25
CA LEU A 347 28.12 -9.35 -19.25
C LEU A 347 28.03 -8.87 -20.70
N VAL A 348 27.55 -7.65 -20.95
CA VAL A 348 27.44 -7.14 -22.32
C VAL A 348 28.83 -6.82 -22.88
N PRO A 349 29.19 -7.36 -24.06
CA PRO A 349 30.47 -7.10 -24.73
C PRO A 349 30.66 -5.63 -25.10
N THR A 350 31.90 -5.15 -25.04
CA THR A 350 32.25 -3.78 -25.44
C THR A 350 32.00 -3.46 -26.93
N ASN A 351 32.02 -4.47 -27.80
CA ASN A 351 31.71 -4.31 -29.24
C ASN A 351 30.21 -4.39 -29.58
N VAL A 352 29.34 -4.49 -28.57
CA VAL A 352 27.88 -4.34 -28.72
C VAL A 352 27.53 -2.89 -28.39
N LYS A 353 26.88 -2.16 -29.29
CA LYS A 353 26.49 -0.75 -29.05
C LYS A 353 25.28 -0.59 -28.13
N ALA A 354 24.30 -1.48 -28.28
CA ALA A 354 23.06 -1.41 -27.53
C ALA A 354 22.42 -2.78 -27.33
N VAL A 355 21.63 -2.88 -26.26
CA VAL A 355 20.83 -4.06 -25.93
C VAL A 355 19.37 -3.64 -25.81
N THR A 356 18.51 -4.32 -26.55
CA THR A 356 17.05 -4.20 -26.42
C THR A 356 16.53 -5.42 -25.68
N VAL A 357 15.85 -5.21 -24.56
CA VAL A 357 15.25 -6.26 -23.75
C VAL A 357 13.74 -6.14 -23.83
N VAL A 358 13.08 -7.16 -24.39
CA VAL A 358 11.63 -7.24 -24.51
C VAL A 358 11.09 -8.19 -23.44
N ILE A 359 10.20 -7.67 -22.60
CA ILE A 359 9.50 -8.43 -21.58
C ILE A 359 8.23 -9.01 -22.17
N GLU A 360 8.01 -10.31 -21.96
CA GLU A 360 6.81 -11.02 -22.37
C GLU A 360 6.03 -11.50 -21.14
N ALA A 361 4.72 -11.31 -21.16
CA ALA A 361 3.79 -11.91 -20.20
C ALA A 361 2.70 -12.68 -20.96
N ASP A 362 2.43 -13.92 -20.55
CA ASP A 362 1.39 -14.79 -21.13
C ASP A 362 1.44 -14.88 -22.68
N GLY A 363 2.64 -14.87 -23.27
CA GLY A 363 2.84 -14.98 -24.72
C GLY A 363 2.84 -13.64 -25.48
N VAL A 364 2.49 -12.54 -24.82
CA VAL A 364 2.39 -11.21 -25.44
C VAL A 364 3.55 -10.33 -24.95
N PRO A 365 4.32 -9.69 -25.85
CA PRO A 365 5.26 -8.64 -25.47
C PRO A 365 4.53 -7.50 -24.76
N THR A 366 4.93 -7.15 -23.54
CA THR A 366 4.28 -6.11 -22.75
C THR A 366 4.96 -4.75 -22.90
N HIS A 367 6.29 -4.74 -22.80
CA HIS A 367 7.12 -3.54 -22.95
C HIS A 367 8.56 -3.93 -23.28
N GLU A 368 9.37 -2.93 -23.63
CA GLU A 368 10.80 -3.09 -23.81
C GLU A 368 11.62 -2.02 -23.11
N TYR A 369 12.89 -2.35 -22.89
CA TYR A 369 13.94 -1.44 -22.48
C TYR A 369 15.05 -1.44 -23.51
N ARG A 370 15.61 -0.27 -23.81
CA ARG A 370 16.79 -0.13 -24.65
C ARG A 370 17.91 0.49 -23.85
N PHE A 371 19.02 -0.22 -23.75
CA PHE A 371 20.21 0.19 -23.02
C PHE A 371 21.34 0.44 -24.01
N ARG A 372 22.03 1.58 -23.89
CA ARG A 372 23.31 1.78 -24.57
C ARG A 372 24.40 1.15 -23.73
N THR A 373 25.32 0.42 -24.36
CA THR A 373 26.39 -0.27 -23.64
C THR A 373 27.28 0.70 -22.89
N MET A 374 27.54 1.88 -23.46
CA MET A 374 28.25 2.97 -22.77
C MET A 374 27.57 3.38 -21.46
N ASP A 375 26.24 3.47 -21.43
CA ASP A 375 25.52 3.85 -20.20
C ASP A 375 25.52 2.70 -19.18
N LEU A 376 25.46 1.45 -19.63
CA LEU A 376 25.61 0.28 -18.76
C LEU A 376 26.99 0.26 -18.06
N HIS A 377 28.06 0.55 -18.78
CA HIS A 377 29.39 0.67 -18.18
C HIS A 377 29.46 1.83 -17.18
N ARG A 378 28.95 3.02 -17.57
CA ARG A 378 28.88 4.18 -16.68
C ARG A 378 28.11 3.88 -15.39
N PHE A 379 27.00 3.16 -15.50
CA PHE A 379 26.17 2.72 -14.37
C PHE A 379 26.95 1.78 -13.45
N ARG A 380 27.62 0.76 -14.01
CA ARG A 380 28.45 -0.18 -13.24
C ARG A 380 29.61 0.50 -12.52
N GLU A 381 30.25 1.47 -13.18
CA GLU A 381 31.34 2.27 -12.63
C GLU A 381 30.85 3.35 -11.65
N ARG A 382 29.53 3.48 -11.45
CA ARG A 382 28.88 4.48 -10.58
C ARG A 382 29.18 5.93 -10.98
N THR A 383 29.39 6.16 -12.28
CA THR A 383 29.58 7.51 -12.84
C THR A 383 28.25 8.20 -13.19
N ILE A 384 27.15 7.44 -13.22
CA ILE A 384 25.78 7.95 -13.33
C ILE A 384 24.92 7.39 -12.19
N SER A 385 23.92 8.17 -11.78
CA SER A 385 22.96 7.74 -10.76
C SER A 385 21.91 6.79 -11.32
N ASP A 386 21.26 6.01 -10.45
CA ASP A 386 20.09 5.18 -10.81
C ASP A 386 18.99 6.02 -11.50
N PHE A 387 18.80 7.27 -11.07
CA PHE A 387 17.81 8.17 -11.64
C PHE A 387 18.18 8.63 -13.06
N GLU A 388 19.44 9.03 -13.27
CA GLU A 388 19.95 9.38 -14.60
C GLU A 388 19.83 8.17 -15.53
N PHE A 389 20.26 6.99 -15.08
CA PHE A 389 20.22 5.79 -15.89
C PHE A 389 18.78 5.36 -16.23
N ALA A 390 17.85 5.49 -15.27
CA ALA A 390 16.43 5.24 -15.49
C ALA A 390 15.84 6.14 -16.58
N THR A 391 16.28 7.39 -16.64
CA THR A 391 15.86 8.38 -17.64
C THR A 391 16.42 8.07 -19.03
N LEU A 392 17.65 7.53 -19.11
CA LEU A 392 18.30 7.14 -20.37
C LEU A 392 17.68 5.88 -20.99
N SER A 393 17.05 5.03 -20.17
CA SER A 393 16.47 3.74 -20.56
C SER A 393 14.99 3.63 -20.15
N PRO A 394 14.10 4.49 -20.66
CA PRO A 394 12.69 4.47 -20.27
C PRO A 394 12.00 3.21 -20.80
N MET A 395 10.91 2.83 -20.13
CA MET A 395 10.00 1.78 -20.61
C MET A 395 9.32 2.25 -21.90
N ARG A 396 9.29 1.39 -22.92
CA ARG A 396 8.73 1.68 -24.26
C ARG A 396 7.80 0.57 -24.74
N GLU A 397 7.00 0.89 -25.74
CA GLU A 397 6.24 -0.12 -26.48
C GLU A 397 7.19 -1.11 -27.18
N PRO A 398 6.85 -2.41 -27.18
CA PRO A 398 7.73 -3.44 -27.69
C PRO A 398 7.89 -3.33 -29.21
N THR A 399 9.13 -3.33 -29.67
CA THR A 399 9.47 -3.37 -31.10
C THR A 399 9.34 -4.78 -31.66
N ARG A 400 9.17 -4.87 -32.98
CA ARG A 400 9.11 -6.15 -33.69
C ARG A 400 10.41 -6.95 -33.48
N PRO A 401 10.35 -8.28 -33.30
CA PRO A 401 11.55 -9.10 -33.21
C PRO A 401 12.35 -9.05 -34.53
N PRO A 402 13.69 -9.08 -34.48
CA PRO A 402 14.52 -9.22 -35.67
C PRO A 402 14.15 -10.47 -36.47
N SER A 403 14.12 -10.34 -37.79
CA SER A 403 13.99 -11.50 -38.69
C SER A 403 15.33 -12.24 -38.81
N ARG A 404 15.31 -13.40 -39.48
CA ARG A 404 16.55 -14.15 -39.79
C ARG A 404 17.49 -13.41 -40.74
N TYR A 405 17.01 -12.37 -41.42
CA TYR A 405 17.80 -11.52 -42.30
C TYR A 405 18.40 -10.32 -41.56
N ASP A 406 17.77 -9.88 -40.46
CA ASP A 406 18.23 -8.74 -39.67
C ASP A 406 19.33 -9.12 -38.66
N GLY A 407 19.42 -10.40 -38.30
CA GLY A 407 20.45 -10.85 -37.38
C GLY A 407 20.50 -12.36 -37.12
N SER A 408 21.57 -12.77 -36.44
CA SER A 408 21.81 -14.17 -36.07
C SER A 408 21.11 -14.54 -34.76
N LEU A 409 20.31 -15.60 -34.76
CA LEU A 409 19.72 -16.17 -33.55
C LEU A 409 20.79 -16.96 -32.79
N ILE A 410 21.25 -16.44 -31.66
CA ILE A 410 22.36 -17.02 -30.88
C ILE A 410 21.89 -17.80 -29.64
N TYR A 411 20.64 -17.60 -29.21
CA TYR A 411 20.01 -18.36 -28.14
C TYR A 411 18.55 -18.63 -28.45
N HIS A 412 18.10 -19.87 -28.21
CA HIS A 412 16.69 -20.22 -28.26
C HIS A 412 16.35 -21.26 -27.18
N ARG A 413 15.34 -20.97 -26.37
CA ARG A 413 14.72 -21.91 -25.44
C ARG A 413 13.29 -22.20 -25.86
N SER A 414 12.95 -23.47 -26.03
CA SER A 414 11.57 -23.88 -26.29
C SER A 414 10.70 -23.59 -25.08
N LYS A 415 9.50 -23.04 -25.31
CA LYS A 415 8.47 -22.94 -24.26
C LYS A 415 8.08 -24.34 -23.84
N ARG A 416 7.89 -24.57 -22.53
CA ARG A 416 7.33 -25.83 -22.04
C ARG A 416 5.94 -25.98 -22.65
N VAL A 417 5.70 -27.13 -23.30
CA VAL A 417 4.43 -27.43 -23.98
C VAL A 417 3.27 -27.46 -22.98
N TRP A 418 3.57 -27.82 -21.74
CA TRP A 418 2.61 -27.85 -20.64
C TRP A 418 3.19 -27.09 -19.44
N THR A 419 2.40 -26.16 -18.91
CA THR A 419 2.67 -25.52 -17.63
C THR A 419 1.40 -25.65 -16.80
N PHE A 420 1.46 -26.38 -15.69
CA PHE A 420 0.38 -26.42 -14.72
C PHE A 420 0.55 -25.22 -13.79
N THR A 421 -0.38 -24.27 -13.87
CA THR A 421 -0.37 -23.07 -13.01
C THR A 421 -1.66 -23.05 -12.19
N VAL A 422 -1.53 -23.14 -10.87
CA VAL A 422 -2.63 -22.84 -9.96
C VAL A 422 -2.64 -21.34 -9.74
N ARG A 423 -3.57 -20.64 -10.40
CA ARG A 423 -3.85 -19.21 -10.15
C ARG A 423 -5.09 -19.15 -9.26
N PRO A 424 -4.96 -19.22 -7.91
CA PRO A 424 -6.13 -19.12 -7.05
C PRO A 424 -6.76 -17.75 -7.26
N ARG A 425 -7.94 -17.75 -7.87
CA ARG A 425 -8.73 -16.55 -8.08
C ARG A 425 -9.80 -16.54 -7.01
N LEU A 426 -9.68 -15.64 -6.04
CA LEU A 426 -10.77 -15.34 -5.11
C LEU A 426 -11.84 -14.59 -5.92
N LEU A 427 -12.81 -15.35 -6.42
CA LEU A 427 -14.05 -14.82 -6.96
C LEU A 427 -15.04 -14.78 -5.81
N THR A 428 -15.19 -13.61 -5.19
CA THR A 428 -16.20 -13.37 -4.17
C THR A 428 -17.56 -13.19 -4.84
N PHE A 429 -18.35 -14.27 -4.85
CA PHE A 429 -19.78 -14.17 -5.14
C PHE A 429 -20.51 -13.72 -3.89
N PHE A 430 -20.40 -12.43 -3.55
CA PHE A 430 -21.35 -11.82 -2.62
C PHE A 430 -22.68 -11.66 -3.35
N GLY A 431 -23.50 -12.72 -3.36
CA GLY A 431 -24.81 -12.68 -3.99
C GLY A 431 -25.51 -14.03 -4.06
N SER A 432 -26.18 -14.42 -2.97
CA SER A 432 -27.49 -15.09 -3.01
C SER A 432 -28.04 -15.26 -1.58
N ALA A 433 -28.71 -14.23 -1.07
CA ALA A 433 -29.71 -14.39 -0.01
C ALA A 433 -30.63 -13.17 -0.12
N THR A 434 -31.79 -13.42 -0.73
CA THR A 434 -33.00 -12.58 -0.73
C THR A 434 -33.46 -12.23 0.67
#